data_AF-A0A8X6G213-F1
#
_entry.id   AF-A0A8X6G213-F1
#
_cell.length_a   1.000
_cell.length_b   1.000
_cell.length_c   1.000
_cell.angle_alpha   90.00
_cell.angle_beta   90.00
_cell.angle_gamma   90.00
#
_symmetry.space_group_name_H-M   'P 1'
#
loop_
_entity.id
_entity.type
_entity.pdbx_description
1 polymer ?
#
loop_
_entity_poly.entity_id
_entity_poly.type
_entity_poly.pdbx_seq_one_letter_code
_entity_poly.pdbx_strand_id
1 'polypeptide(L)'
;MSAAARPLVTVYSETNENTGTSIGLPAVFKAPIRPDIVNFVHMNMAKNRRQPYAVSKEAGHQTSAESWGTGRAVARIPRVRGGGTHRSGQGAFGNMCRGGRVWAPTKVFRRWHRKINVNQKRYAVCSAVAASGIPGLVMSK
;
A
#
# COMPACT_ATOMS: atom_id res chain seq x y z
N MET A 1 0.18 20.49 -31.96
CA MET A 1 0.92 19.20 -31.91
C MET A 1 2.10 19.32 -32.85
N SER A 2 3.34 19.20 -32.38
CA SER A 2 4.50 19.19 -33.28
C SER A 2 4.53 17.86 -34.04
N ALA A 3 4.69 17.90 -35.37
CA ALA A 3 4.99 16.73 -36.17
C ALA A 3 6.39 16.23 -35.80
N ALA A 4 6.46 15.40 -34.75
CA ALA A 4 7.74 14.98 -34.22
C ALA A 4 8.37 13.93 -35.15
N ALA A 5 9.44 14.28 -35.85
CA ALA A 5 10.24 13.37 -36.68
C ALA A 5 10.95 12.31 -35.82
N ARG A 6 10.78 11.02 -36.13
CA ARG A 6 11.33 9.89 -35.34
C ARG A 6 12.82 9.73 -35.67
N PRO A 7 13.75 10.03 -34.74
CA PRO A 7 15.17 9.87 -35.03
C PRO A 7 15.53 8.39 -35.18
N LEU A 8 16.61 8.11 -35.91
CA LEU A 8 17.24 6.80 -35.93
C LEU A 8 18.13 6.65 -34.69
N VAL A 9 18.12 5.45 -34.09
CA VAL A 9 18.92 5.10 -32.92
C VAL A 9 19.82 3.93 -33.30
N THR A 10 21.09 4.01 -32.92
CA THR A 10 22.10 2.98 -33.21
C THR A 10 21.96 1.79 -32.26
N VAL A 11 22.12 0.58 -32.79
CA VAL A 11 22.20 -0.64 -31.98
C VAL A 11 23.66 -0.93 -31.66
N TYR A 12 23.95 -1.08 -30.36
CA TYR A 12 25.29 -1.38 -29.85
C TYR A 12 25.46 -2.88 -29.58
N SER A 13 26.68 -3.39 -29.76
CA SER A 13 27.09 -4.75 -29.37
C SER A 13 27.31 -4.83 -27.85
N GLU A 14 27.51 -6.04 -27.33
CA GLU A 14 27.88 -6.25 -25.91
C GLU A 14 29.21 -5.58 -25.53
N THR A 15 30.12 -5.39 -26.49
CA THR A 15 31.39 -4.68 -26.33
C THR A 15 31.26 -3.17 -26.46
N ASN A 16 30.02 -2.65 -26.53
CA ASN A 16 29.70 -1.23 -26.71
C ASN A 16 30.18 -0.64 -28.04
N GLU A 17 30.34 -1.49 -29.07
CA GLU A 17 30.69 -1.06 -30.42
C GLU A 17 29.43 -0.86 -31.28
N ASN A 18 29.49 0.06 -32.24
CA ASN A 18 28.39 0.29 -33.17
C ASN A 18 28.28 -0.88 -34.14
N THR A 19 27.13 -1.56 -34.16
CA THR A 19 26.88 -2.69 -35.08
C THR A 19 26.60 -2.24 -36.52
N GLY A 20 26.58 -0.93 -36.79
CA GLY A 20 26.18 -0.35 -38.08
C GLY A 20 24.67 -0.40 -38.35
N THR A 21 23.89 -1.11 -37.52
CA THR A 21 22.43 -1.17 -37.65
C THR A 21 21.77 -0.01 -36.89
N SER A 22 20.77 0.60 -37.52
CA SER A 22 19.98 1.69 -36.93
C SER A 22 18.49 1.41 -37.03
N ILE A 23 17.75 1.80 -35.99
CA ILE A 23 16.31 1.56 -35.86
C ILE A 23 15.60 2.89 -35.63
N GLY A 24 14.48 3.11 -36.30
CA GLY A 24 13.65 4.29 -36.06
C GLY A 24 13.00 4.26 -34.67
N LEU A 25 13.29 5.27 -33.85
CA LEU A 25 12.83 5.36 -32.46
C LEU A 25 11.31 5.11 -32.37
N PRO A 26 10.81 4.10 -31.62
CA PRO A 26 9.39 3.81 -31.47
C PRO A 26 8.54 5.03 -31.07
N ALA A 27 7.32 5.12 -31.61
CA ALA A 27 6.42 6.25 -31.35
C ALA A 27 6.08 6.43 -29.85
N VAL A 28 6.14 5.36 -29.07
CA VAL A 28 5.91 5.39 -27.61
C VAL A 28 6.88 6.30 -26.86
N PHE A 29 8.12 6.49 -27.36
CA PHE A 29 9.09 7.40 -26.74
C PHE A 29 8.71 8.88 -26.86
N LYS A 30 7.69 9.20 -27.65
CA LYS A 30 7.15 10.56 -27.83
C LYS A 30 5.80 10.76 -27.16
N ALA A 31 5.31 9.74 -26.47
CA ALA A 31 4.09 9.88 -25.71
C ALA A 31 4.25 11.01 -24.67
N PRO A 32 3.19 11.79 -24.42
CA PRO A 32 3.20 12.80 -23.36
C PRO A 32 3.52 12.16 -21.99
N ILE A 33 4.47 12.77 -21.28
CA ILE A 33 4.89 12.32 -19.96
C ILE A 33 3.91 12.89 -18.93
N ARG A 34 3.18 12.01 -18.26
CA ARG A 34 2.18 12.34 -17.24
C ARG A 34 2.53 11.69 -15.90
N PRO A 35 3.31 12.38 -15.04
CA PRO A 35 3.74 11.82 -13.77
C PRO A 35 2.56 11.56 -12.80
N ASP A 36 1.48 12.32 -12.93
CA ASP A 36 0.23 12.16 -12.19
C ASP A 36 -0.43 10.79 -12.44
N ILE A 37 -0.55 10.39 -13.71
CA ILE A 37 -1.13 9.08 -14.07
C ILE A 37 -0.20 7.94 -13.66
N VAL A 38 1.11 8.10 -13.86
CA VAL A 38 2.10 7.09 -13.45
C VAL A 38 2.01 6.84 -11.94
N ASN A 39 1.97 7.92 -11.14
CA ASN A 39 1.86 7.82 -9.69
C ASN A 39 0.53 7.19 -9.25
N PHE A 40 -0.59 7.60 -9.85
CA PHE A 40 -1.91 7.03 -9.57
C PHE A 40 -1.96 5.52 -9.84
N VAL A 41 -1.43 5.08 -10.98
CA VAL A 41 -1.39 3.66 -11.35
C VAL A 41 -0.43 2.90 -10.42
N HIS A 42 0.75 3.45 -10.14
CA HIS A 42 1.72 2.85 -9.22
C HIS A 42 1.13 2.61 -7.83
N MET A 43 0.55 3.64 -7.20
CA MET A 43 -0.04 3.52 -5.87
C MET A 43 -1.14 2.46 -5.80
N ASN A 44 -1.99 2.37 -6.84
CA ASN A 44 -3.08 1.40 -6.86
C ASN A 44 -2.61 -0.02 -7.18
N MET A 45 -1.57 -0.19 -8.01
CA MET A 45 -0.96 -1.50 -8.24
C MET A 45 -0.22 -2.00 -7.00
N ALA A 46 0.51 -1.13 -6.30
CA ALA A 46 1.20 -1.46 -5.06
C ALA A 46 0.23 -1.97 -3.98
N LYS A 47 -0.98 -1.39 -3.91
CA LYS A 47 -2.03 -1.86 -2.98
C LYS A 47 -2.45 -3.31 -3.25
N ASN A 48 -2.43 -3.76 -4.50
CA ASN A 48 -2.89 -5.09 -4.93
C ASN A 48 -1.90 -6.21 -4.60
N ARG A 49 -0.63 -5.91 -4.30
CA ARG A 49 0.36 -6.92 -3.89
C ARG A 49 0.24 -7.33 -2.41
N ARG A 50 -0.52 -6.58 -1.62
CA ARG A 50 -0.56 -6.74 -0.16
C ARG A 50 -1.44 -7.92 0.25
N GLN A 51 -1.01 -8.64 1.27
CA GLN A 51 -1.82 -9.65 1.92
C GLN A 51 -2.76 -9.03 2.97
N PRO A 52 -4.03 -9.45 3.05
CA PRO A 52 -4.94 -9.04 4.12
C PRO A 52 -4.38 -9.43 5.50
N TYR A 53 -4.46 -8.53 6.47
CA TYR A 53 -4.12 -8.80 7.87
C TYR A 53 -5.22 -8.31 8.81
N ALA A 54 -5.37 -9.00 9.93
CA ALA A 54 -6.34 -8.66 10.97
C ALA A 54 -5.88 -9.22 12.33
N VAL A 55 -6.33 -8.60 13.41
CA VAL A 55 -6.26 -9.21 14.75
C VAL A 55 -7.32 -10.31 14.89
N SER A 56 -7.11 -11.25 15.82
CA SER A 56 -8.12 -12.29 16.11
C SER A 56 -9.46 -11.66 16.51
N LYS A 57 -10.56 -12.25 16.03
CA LYS A 57 -11.93 -11.77 16.30
C LYS A 57 -12.25 -11.77 17.80
N GLU A 58 -11.70 -12.74 18.53
CA GLU A 58 -11.92 -12.96 19.97
C GLU A 58 -10.81 -12.37 20.85
N ALA A 59 -9.84 -11.64 20.25
CA ALA A 59 -8.78 -10.99 21.01
C ALA A 59 -9.35 -10.01 22.04
N GLY A 60 -8.92 -10.16 23.30
CA GLY A 60 -9.38 -9.34 24.43
C GLY A 60 -10.79 -9.64 24.92
N HIS A 61 -11.47 -10.68 24.37
CA HIS A 61 -12.84 -11.07 24.74
C HIS A 61 -12.95 -12.43 25.44
N GLN A 62 -11.89 -13.23 25.42
CA GLN A 62 -11.83 -14.54 26.08
C GLN A 62 -11.54 -14.39 27.59
N THR A 63 -12.30 -13.55 28.28
CA THR A 63 -12.14 -13.34 29.73
C THR A 63 -13.49 -13.01 30.36
N SER A 64 -13.91 -13.74 31.39
CA SER A 64 -15.12 -13.43 32.13
C SER A 64 -14.87 -12.23 33.06
N ALA A 65 -15.49 -11.09 32.75
CA ALA A 65 -15.32 -9.85 33.50
C ALA A 65 -16.64 -9.09 33.65
N GLU A 66 -16.85 -8.47 34.79
CA GLU A 66 -18.06 -7.72 35.12
C GLU A 66 -17.70 -6.45 35.91
N SER A 67 -18.47 -5.39 35.74
CA SER A 67 -18.26 -4.16 36.51
C SER A 67 -18.73 -4.35 37.95
N TRP A 68 -17.98 -3.80 38.90
CA TRP A 68 -18.40 -3.77 40.31
C TRP A 68 -19.41 -2.66 40.61
N GLY A 69 -19.81 -1.85 39.62
CA GLY A 69 -20.74 -0.76 39.81
C GLY A 69 -20.13 0.40 40.62
N THR A 70 -20.94 1.02 41.46
CA THR A 70 -20.54 2.14 42.33
C THR A 70 -20.31 1.65 43.76
N GLY A 71 -19.90 2.54 44.68
CA GLY A 71 -19.67 2.18 46.09
C GLY A 71 -18.26 1.66 46.41
N ARG A 72 -17.32 1.77 45.46
CA ARG A 72 -15.89 1.50 45.65
C ARG A 72 -15.08 2.65 45.04
N ALA A 73 -13.93 2.97 45.63
CA ALA A 73 -13.02 4.02 45.14
C ALA A 73 -12.24 3.58 43.87
N VAL A 74 -12.94 3.05 42.87
CA VAL A 74 -12.37 2.55 41.62
C VAL A 74 -13.29 2.85 40.43
N ALA A 75 -12.71 2.98 39.23
CA ALA A 75 -13.48 3.17 38.01
C ALA A 75 -14.43 2.00 37.69
N ARG A 76 -15.55 2.30 37.03
CA ARG A 76 -16.66 1.36 36.71
C ARG A 76 -16.39 0.42 35.52
N ILE A 77 -15.12 0.14 35.22
CA ILE A 77 -14.71 -0.75 34.13
C ILE A 77 -15.00 -2.23 34.50
N PRO A 78 -15.32 -3.10 33.54
CA PRO A 78 -15.43 -4.54 33.79
C PRO A 78 -14.12 -5.10 34.35
N ARG A 79 -14.20 -5.91 35.40
CA ARG A 79 -13.06 -6.51 36.10
C ARG A 79 -13.10 -8.03 36.04
N VAL A 80 -11.94 -8.67 35.89
CA VAL A 80 -11.82 -10.13 35.85
C VAL A 80 -12.34 -10.73 37.16
N ARG A 81 -13.25 -11.71 37.05
CA ARG A 81 -13.85 -12.42 38.18
C ARG A 81 -12.85 -13.40 38.82
N GLY A 82 -13.20 -13.92 39.99
CA GLY A 82 -12.38 -14.86 40.76
C GLY A 82 -11.48 -14.17 41.80
N GLY A 83 -10.52 -14.92 42.34
CA GLY A 83 -9.57 -14.48 43.36
C GLY A 83 -8.32 -15.35 43.37
N GLY A 84 -7.30 -14.96 44.16
CA GLY A 84 -6.09 -15.76 44.37
C GLY A 84 -5.04 -15.68 43.25
N THR A 85 -5.27 -14.91 42.19
CA THR A 85 -4.28 -14.69 41.12
C THR A 85 -4.04 -13.20 40.88
N HIS A 86 -2.87 -12.83 40.37
CA HIS A 86 -2.55 -11.44 40.02
C HIS A 86 -3.52 -10.81 39.01
N ARG A 87 -4.23 -11.64 38.23
CA ARG A 87 -5.16 -11.17 37.19
C ARG A 87 -6.54 -10.82 37.73
N SER A 88 -6.96 -11.43 38.84
CA SER A 88 -8.28 -11.19 39.44
C SER A 88 -8.44 -9.72 39.89
N GLY A 89 -9.62 -9.13 39.65
CA GLY A 89 -9.92 -7.73 39.98
C GLY A 89 -9.33 -6.66 39.06
N GLN A 90 -8.50 -7.02 38.08
CA GLN A 90 -7.97 -6.09 37.07
C GLN A 90 -9.00 -5.77 35.98
N GLY A 91 -8.88 -4.59 35.35
CA GLY A 91 -9.75 -4.18 34.24
C GLY A 91 -9.57 -5.03 32.97
N ALA A 92 -10.68 -5.30 32.27
CA ALA A 92 -10.75 -6.08 31.04
C ALA A 92 -11.72 -5.47 30.03
N PHE A 93 -11.77 -6.03 28.81
CA PHE A 93 -12.57 -5.63 27.64
C PHE A 93 -12.30 -4.24 27.06
N GLY A 94 -12.08 -3.22 27.90
CA GLY A 94 -11.86 -1.85 27.46
C GLY A 94 -10.60 -1.70 26.62
N ASN A 95 -10.64 -0.79 25.65
CA ASN A 95 -9.48 -0.43 24.81
C ASN A 95 -8.37 0.29 25.59
N MET A 96 -8.70 0.86 26.75
CA MET A 96 -7.74 1.43 27.70
C MET A 96 -7.14 0.39 28.66
N CYS A 97 -7.67 -0.84 28.70
CA CYS A 97 -7.20 -1.87 29.61
C CYS A 97 -6.03 -2.65 28.99
N ARG A 98 -5.00 -2.93 29.79
CA ARG A 98 -3.93 -3.85 29.40
C ARG A 98 -4.51 -5.25 29.13
N GLY A 99 -4.28 -5.76 27.92
CA GLY A 99 -4.85 -7.03 27.44
C GLY A 99 -6.36 -6.98 27.13
N GLY A 100 -6.96 -5.79 27.11
CA GLY A 100 -8.33 -5.58 26.64
C GLY A 100 -8.41 -5.53 25.12
N ARG A 101 -9.64 -5.42 24.60
CA ARG A 101 -9.88 -5.35 23.15
C ARG A 101 -9.69 -3.92 22.65
N VAL A 102 -8.90 -3.76 21.59
CA VAL A 102 -8.73 -2.47 20.92
C VAL A 102 -10.04 -2.02 20.25
N TRP A 103 -10.27 -0.71 20.20
CA TRP A 103 -11.38 -0.14 19.45
C TRP A 103 -11.14 -0.30 17.94
N ALA A 104 -12.22 -0.53 17.19
CA ALA A 104 -12.20 -0.75 15.73
C ALA A 104 -11.05 -1.68 15.25
N PRO A 105 -11.00 -2.94 15.73
CA PRO A 105 -9.92 -3.86 15.36
C PRO A 105 -9.89 -4.09 13.84
N THR A 106 -8.68 -4.28 13.31
CA THR A 106 -8.46 -4.54 11.88
C THR A 106 -9.30 -5.73 11.40
N LYS A 107 -9.85 -5.61 10.20
CA LYS A 107 -10.73 -6.60 9.58
C LYS A 107 -10.12 -7.12 8.30
N VAL A 108 -10.24 -8.43 8.10
CA VAL A 108 -9.76 -9.12 6.89
C VAL A 108 -10.44 -8.55 5.64
N PHE A 109 -11.75 -8.27 5.73
CA PHE A 109 -12.56 -7.73 4.63
C PHE A 109 -12.35 -6.25 4.32
N ARG A 110 -11.32 -5.59 4.90
CA ARG A 110 -10.89 -4.26 4.42
C ARG A 110 -10.65 -4.33 2.91
N ARG A 111 -11.07 -3.30 2.17
CA ARG A 111 -10.84 -3.27 0.71
C ARG A 111 -9.35 -3.04 0.41
N TRP A 112 -8.57 -4.12 0.30
CA TRP A 112 -7.13 -4.09 0.02
C TRP A 112 -6.83 -3.77 -1.45
N HIS A 113 -7.58 -4.41 -2.35
CA HIS A 113 -7.37 -4.33 -3.79
C HIS A 113 -8.10 -3.14 -4.42
N ARG A 114 -7.56 -2.63 -5.53
CA ARG A 114 -8.06 -1.53 -6.35
C ARG A 114 -8.05 -1.95 -7.82
N LYS A 115 -9.21 -1.85 -8.46
CA LYS A 115 -9.34 -1.98 -9.91
C LYS A 115 -8.77 -0.73 -10.56
N ILE A 116 -7.99 -0.91 -11.62
CA ILE A 116 -7.41 0.17 -12.41
C ILE A 116 -7.83 -0.08 -13.85
N ASN A 117 -8.24 0.97 -14.55
CA ASN A 117 -8.64 0.87 -15.95
C ASN A 117 -7.44 0.42 -16.81
N VAL A 118 -7.66 -0.52 -17.73
CA VAL A 118 -6.64 -1.02 -18.66
C VAL A 118 -6.04 0.12 -19.48
N ASN A 119 -6.87 1.06 -19.94
CA ASN A 119 -6.40 2.20 -20.73
C ASN A 119 -5.47 3.12 -19.92
N GLN A 120 -5.78 3.35 -18.64
CA GLN A 120 -4.91 4.12 -17.74
C GLN A 120 -3.59 3.41 -17.46
N LYS A 121 -3.61 2.08 -17.29
CA LYS A 121 -2.38 1.28 -17.14
C LYS A 121 -1.50 1.38 -18.39
N ARG A 122 -2.08 1.18 -19.58
CA ARG A 122 -1.38 1.30 -20.86
C ARG A 122 -0.77 2.69 -21.02
N TYR A 123 -1.54 3.73 -20.71
CA TYR A 123 -1.07 5.10 -20.78
C TYR A 123 0.09 5.39 -19.80
N ALA A 124 0.01 4.90 -18.55
CA ALA A 124 1.10 5.01 -17.59
C ALA A 124 2.38 4.34 -18.08
N VAL A 125 2.28 3.17 -18.72
CA VAL A 125 3.43 2.48 -19.33
C VAL A 125 4.01 3.31 -20.48
N CYS A 126 3.17 3.86 -21.36
CA CYS A 126 3.65 4.74 -22.44
C CYS A 126 4.38 5.97 -21.90
N SER A 127 3.83 6.66 -20.89
CA SER A 127 4.50 7.80 -20.26
C SER A 127 5.82 7.42 -19.58
N ALA A 128 5.91 6.24 -18.97
CA ALA A 128 7.14 5.76 -18.33
C ALA A 128 8.24 5.43 -19.36
N VAL A 129 7.89 4.78 -20.47
CA VAL A 129 8.83 4.48 -21.56
C VAL A 129 9.32 5.77 -22.21
N ALA A 130 8.44 6.75 -22.45
CA ALA A 130 8.85 8.06 -22.94
C ALA A 130 9.84 8.76 -22.00
N ALA A 131 9.58 8.73 -20.69
CA ALA A 131 10.47 9.32 -19.70
C ALA A 131 11.86 8.66 -19.65
N SER A 132 11.96 7.34 -19.89
CA SER A 132 13.26 6.65 -19.95
C SER A 132 14.14 7.06 -21.14
N GLY A 133 13.56 7.67 -22.18
CA GLY A 133 14.32 8.19 -23.32
C GLY A 133 14.90 9.59 -23.11
N ILE A 134 14.65 10.24 -21.95
CA ILE A 134 15.09 11.61 -21.66
C ILE A 134 16.22 11.57 -20.61
N PRO A 135 17.47 11.86 -21.00
CA PRO A 135 18.62 11.79 -20.08
C PRO A 135 18.45 12.62 -18.81
N GLY A 136 17.89 13.83 -18.92
CA GLY A 136 17.66 14.69 -17.75
C GLY A 136 16.74 14.07 -16.70
N LEU A 137 15.69 13.35 -17.13
CA LEU A 137 14.81 12.63 -16.20
C LEU A 137 15.46 11.37 -15.64
N VAL A 138 16.28 10.67 -16.45
CA VAL A 138 17.01 9.48 -16.02
C VAL A 138 18.07 9.82 -14.97
N MET A 139 18.82 10.92 -15.15
CA MET A 139 19.82 11.38 -14.19
C MET A 139 19.21 11.91 -12.89
N SER A 140 17.98 12.43 -12.95
CA SER A 140 17.27 12.97 -11.78
C SER A 140 16.63 11.91 -10.87
N LYS A 141 16.73 10.63 -11.23
CA LYS A 141 16.14 9.51 -10.50
C LYS A 141 17.10 8.93 -9.47
#